data_AF-A0A3D2CBG3-F1
#
_entry.id   AF-A0A3D2CBG3-F1
#
_cell.length_a   1.000
_cell.length_b   1.000
_cell.length_c   1.000
_cell.angle_alpha   90.00
_cell.angle_beta   90.00
_cell.angle_gamma   90.00
#
_symmetry.space_group_name_H-M   'P 1'
#
loop_
_entity.id
_entity.type
_entity.pdbx_description
1 polymer ?
#
loop_
_entity_poly.entity_id
_entity_poly.type
_entity_poly.pdbx_seq_one_letter_code
_entity_poly.pdbx_strand_id
1 'polypeptide(L)' 'MQGTRDPMGPIDDFVDLVADHPTQQLRLRVVEDGDHSLECRKRPLRAVGRTQDDVEREVLYDIRGFLRGVLG' A
#
# COMPACT_ATOMS: atom_id res chain seq x y z
N MET A 1 -4.12 -1.93 0.77
CA MET A 1 -2.66 -1.76 0.91
C MET A 1 -2.03 -3.05 0.44
N GLN A 2 -1.02 -3.01 -0.43
CA GLN A 2 -0.35 -4.22 -0.90
C GLN A 2 1.14 -3.98 -1.08
N GLY A 3 1.98 -4.85 -0.51
CA GLY A 3 3.43 -4.82 -0.72
C GLY A 3 3.83 -5.49 -2.03
N THR A 4 4.79 -4.91 -2.78
CA THR A 4 5.26 -5.50 -4.05
C THR A 4 6.09 -6.77 -3.88
N ARG A 5 6.51 -7.09 -2.64
CA ARG A 5 7.26 -8.29 -2.28
C ARG A 5 6.47 -9.29 -1.44
N ASP A 6 5.18 -9.08 -1.26
CA ASP A 6 4.33 -10.02 -0.55
C ASP A 6 4.19 -11.33 -1.35
N PRO A 7 4.70 -12.48 -0.85
CA PRO A 7 4.60 -13.75 -1.56
C PRO A 7 3.21 -14.40 -1.43
N MET A 8 2.35 -13.90 -0.53
CA MET A 8 1.02 -14.47 -0.26
C MET A 8 -0.09 -13.74 -1.03
N GLY A 9 0.17 -12.51 -1.47
CA GLY A 9 -0.77 -11.66 -2.19
C GLY A 9 -0.13 -11.08 -3.46
N PRO A 10 -0.14 -11.79 -4.59
CA PRO A 10 0.36 -11.24 -5.85
C PRO A 10 -0.41 -9.97 -6.22
N ILE A 11 0.34 -8.90 -6.54
CA ILE A 11 -0.21 -7.56 -6.75
C ILE A 11 -1.17 -7.50 -7.95
N ASP A 12 -0.88 -8.27 -8.99
CA ASP A 12 -1.64 -8.27 -10.25
C ASP A 12 -3.10 -8.67 -10.01
N ASP A 13 -3.34 -9.68 -9.17
CA ASP A 13 -4.68 -10.14 -8.79
C ASP A 13 -5.52 -9.01 -8.16
N PHE A 14 -4.88 -8.12 -7.39
CA PHE A 14 -5.56 -7.00 -6.76
C PHE A 14 -5.77 -5.81 -7.70
N VAL A 15 -4.88 -5.61 -8.67
CA VAL A 15 -5.04 -4.57 -9.68
C VAL A 15 -6.30 -4.84 -10.49
N ASP A 16 -6.45 -6.06 -10.99
CA ASP A 16 -7.60 -6.49 -11.77
C ASP A 16 -8.88 -6.40 -10.92
N LEU A 17 -8.84 -6.89 -9.67
CA LEU A 17 -9.98 -6.80 -8.75
C LEU A 17 -10.45 -5.36 -8.53
N VAL A 18 -9.54 -4.40 -8.36
CA VAL A 18 -9.90 -3.00 -8.12
C VAL A 18 -10.43 -2.34 -9.40
N ALA A 19 -9.86 -2.66 -10.56
CA ALA A 19 -10.30 -2.14 -11.86
C ALA A 19 -11.72 -2.60 -12.21
N ASP A 20 -12.02 -3.87 -11.95
CA ASP A 20 -13.30 -4.49 -12.31
C ASP A 20 -14.38 -4.33 -11.23
N HIS A 21 -14.06 -3.69 -10.10
CA HIS A 21 -15.01 -3.60 -8.99
C HIS A 21 -16.23 -2.71 -9.35
N PRO A 22 -17.46 -3.25 -9.30
CA PRO A 22 -18.64 -2.60 -9.87
C PRO A 22 -19.01 -1.27 -9.21
N THR A 23 -18.65 -1.08 -7.94
CA THR A 23 -18.94 0.16 -7.20
C THR A 23 -17.81 1.18 -7.28
N GLN A 24 -16.64 0.83 -7.83
CA GLN A 24 -15.42 1.65 -7.81
C GLN A 24 -15.02 2.17 -6.41
N GLN A 25 -15.55 1.55 -5.35
CA GLN A 25 -15.27 1.93 -3.96
C GLN A 25 -13.96 1.33 -3.46
N LEU A 26 -13.45 0.29 -4.12
CA LEU A 26 -12.12 -0.23 -3.81
C LEU A 26 -11.05 0.75 -4.27
N ARG A 27 -9.98 0.80 -3.49
CA ARG A 27 -8.76 1.57 -3.77
C ARG A 27 -7.58 0.67 -3.45
N LEU A 28 -6.66 0.51 -4.39
CA LEU A 28 -5.39 -0.17 -4.17
C LEU A 28 -4.31 0.89 -3.94
N ARG A 29 -3.67 0.83 -2.77
CA ARG A 29 -2.42 1.56 -2.51
C ARG A 29 -1.29 0.54 -2.44
N VAL A 30 -0.31 0.73 -3.31
CA VAL A 30 0.88 -0.11 -3.43
C VAL A 30 1.98 0.44 -2.52
N VAL A 31 2.65 -0.45 -1.80
CA VAL A 31 3.82 -0.17 -0.98
C VAL A 31 5.03 -0.81 -1.66
N GLU A 32 5.79 0.01 -2.38
CA GLU A 32 7.02 -0.41 -3.04
C GLU A 32 8.01 -1.02 -2.04
N ASP A 33 8.57 -2.19 -2.39
CA ASP A 33 9.51 -2.97 -1.58
C ASP A 33 8.95 -3.59 -0.29
N GLY A 34 7.68 -3.31 0.02
CA GLY A 34 6.97 -3.85 1.18
C GLY A 34 6.68 -5.34 1.05
N ASP A 35 6.84 -6.08 2.14
CA ASP A 35 6.43 -7.48 2.25
C ASP A 35 4.96 -7.62 2.70
N HIS A 36 4.56 -8.81 3.17
CA HIS A 36 3.21 -9.07 3.68
C HIS A 36 2.82 -8.19 4.87
N SER A 37 3.80 -7.80 5.70
CA SER A 37 3.62 -6.88 6.83
C SER A 37 3.81 -5.42 6.43
N LEU A 38 4.01 -5.15 5.13
CA LEU A 38 4.40 -3.86 4.56
C LEU A 38 5.81 -3.38 5.00
N GLU A 39 6.64 -4.27 5.57
CA GLU A 39 8.01 -3.93 5.95
C GLU A 39 8.88 -3.86 4.69
N CYS A 40 9.54 -2.72 4.49
CA CYS A 40 10.46 -2.49 3.39
C CYS A 40 11.89 -2.89 3.78
N ARG A 41 12.74 -3.22 2.81
CA ARG A 41 14.14 -3.55 3.12
C ARG A 41 14.87 -2.30 3.58
N LYS A 42 15.62 -2.45 4.68
CA LYS A 42 16.38 -1.35 5.30
C LYS A 42 17.41 -0.70 4.37
N ARG A 43 18.06 -1.50 3.49
CA ARG A 43 19.10 -1.01 2.57
C ARG A 43 18.53 -0.05 1.50
N PRO A 44 17.52 -0.45 0.70
CA PRO A 44 16.83 0.46 -0.22
C PRO A 44 16.32 1.75 0.43
N LEU A 45 15.63 1.65 1.58
CA LEU A 45 15.13 2.84 2.30
C LEU A 45 16.25 3.82 2.67
N ARG A 46 17.35 3.31 3.25
CA ARG A 46 18.51 4.15 3.61
C ARG A 46 19.17 4.80 2.40
N ALA A 47 19.22 4.11 1.25
CA ALA A 47 19.81 4.66 0.03
C ALA A 47 19.09 5.93 -0.46
N VAL A 48 17.81 6.08 -0.12
CA VAL A 48 17.00 7.28 -0.44
C VAL A 48 16.73 8.16 0.79
N GLY A 49 17.44 7.94 1.90
CA GLY A 49 17.30 8.74 3.12
C GLY A 49 15.95 8.58 3.84
N ARG A 50 15.25 7.46 3.62
CA ARG A 50 13.96 7.16 4.25
C ARG A 50 14.09 6.09 5.33
N THR A 51 13.08 6.05 6.19
CA THR A 51 12.87 5.05 7.24
C THR A 51 11.57 4.29 7.00
N GLN A 52 11.37 3.19 7.73
CA GLN A 52 10.09 2.47 7.71
C GLN A 52 8.95 3.38 8.22
N ASP A 53 9.19 4.16 9.28
CA ASP A 53 8.23 5.13 9.82
C ASP A 53 7.75 6.15 8.78
N ASP A 54 8.60 6.53 7.82
CA ASP A 54 8.19 7.42 6.72
C ASP A 54 7.16 6.75 5.81
N VAL A 55 7.37 5.47 5.49
CA VAL A 55 6.43 4.66 4.70
C VAL A 55 5.12 4.47 5.47
N GLU A 56 5.20 4.13 6.76
CA GLU A 56 4.02 3.93 7.61
C GLU A 56 3.19 5.21 7.75
N ARG A 57 3.85 6.37 7.87
CA ARG A 57 3.16 7.67 7.89
C ARG A 57 2.38 7.94 6.61
N GLU A 58 2.94 7.60 5.44
CA GLU A 58 2.25 7.72 4.15
C GLU A 58 1.07 6.75 4.05
N VAL A 59 1.25 5.50 4.47
CA VAL A 59 0.18 4.49 4.53
C VAL A 59 -0.97 4.96 5.42
N LEU A 60 -0.68 5.47 6.62
CA LEU A 60 -1.70 6.00 7.54
C LEU A 60 -2.39 7.25 6.98
N TYR A 61 -1.66 8.13 6.27
CA TYR A 61 -2.24 9.28 5.60
C TYR A 61 -3.28 8.86 4.55
N ASP A 62 -2.95 7.88 3.71
CA ASP A 62 -3.86 7.37 2.68
C ASP A 62 -5.10 6.69 3.29
N ILE A 63 -4.93 5.90 4.36
CA ILE A 63 -6.06 5.29 5.09
C ILE A 63 -6.99 6.37 5.62
N ARG A 64 -6.44 7.42 6.25
CA ARG A 64 -7.22 8.54 6.77
C ARG A 64 -7.95 9.28 5.65
N GLY A 65 -7.31 9.46 4.49
CA GLY A 65 -7.93 10.05 3.31
C GLY A 65 -9.13 9.24 2.83
N PHE A 66 -8.98 7.92 2.73
CA PHE A 66 -10.06 7.01 2.38
C PHE A 66 -11.22 7.09 3.39
N LEU A 67 -10.93 6.97 4.69
CA LEU A 67 -11.96 7.00 5.73
C LEU A 67 -12.75 8.31 5.74
N ARG A 68 -12.10 9.44 5.48
CA ARG A 68 -12.79 10.74 5.36
C ARG A 68 -13.77 10.79 4.18
N GLY A 69 -13.44 10.14 3.07
CA GLY A 69 -14.32 10.07 1.90
C GLY A 69 -15.51 9.13 2.09
N VAL A 70 -15.39 8.13 2.99
CA VAL A 70 -16.44 7.14 3.26
C VAL A 70 -17.34 7.56 4.43
N LEU A 71 -16.78 8.17 5.47
CA LEU A 71 -17.48 8.56 6.70
C LEU A 71 -17.96 10.03 6.70
N GLY A 72 -17.74 10.74 5.60
CA GLY A 72 -18.13 12.15 5.43
C GLY A 72 -19.61 12.33 5.15
#